data_AF-A0A8I0TVC1-F1
#
_entry.id   AF-A0A8I0TVC1-F1
#
_cell.length_a   1.000
_cell.length_b   1.000
_cell.length_c   1.000
_cell.angle_alpha   90.00
_cell.angle_beta   90.00
_cell.angle_gamma   90.00
#
_symmetry.space_group_name_H-M   'P 1'
#
loop_
_entity.id
_entity.type
_entity.pdbx_description
1 polymer ?
#
loop_
_entity_poly.entity_id
_entity_poly.type
_entity_poly.pdbx_seq_one_letter_code
_entity_poly.pdbx_strand_id
1 'polypeptide(L)'
;MNLTTLTGPAAADTCPTPGCGGEVDNNTNAYVSISNCWADSYGTWENGDNLPCHGNPVRVGNFEKARVWLSPGQREDNYSKFYDTDAVRFPKDCKTYYHWWGQSREAKSEDRRGKDAIWRKITSADHFYFDRVVC
;
A
#
# COMPACT_ATOMS: atom_id res chain seq x y z
N MET A 1 -30.17 -7.15 -25.21
CA MET A 1 -28.75 -6.79 -24.98
C MET A 1 -28.48 -7.00 -23.50
N ASN A 2 -27.73 -8.04 -23.18
CA ASN A 2 -27.40 -8.41 -21.80
C ASN A 2 -26.40 -7.40 -21.26
N LEU A 3 -26.77 -6.66 -20.21
CA LEU A 3 -25.79 -6.01 -19.35
C LEU A 3 -24.98 -7.12 -18.67
N THR A 4 -23.74 -7.31 -19.10
CA THR A 4 -22.74 -8.02 -18.30
C THR A 4 -22.59 -7.26 -16.99
N THR A 5 -23.21 -7.79 -15.95
CA THR A 5 -22.95 -7.49 -14.55
C THR A 5 -21.45 -7.45 -14.34
N LEU A 6 -20.93 -6.26 -14.02
CA LEU A 6 -19.64 -6.08 -13.37
C LEU A 6 -19.62 -7.06 -12.20
N THR A 7 -18.74 -8.05 -12.29
CA THR A 7 -18.37 -8.93 -11.20
C THR A 7 -18.08 -8.06 -9.99
N GLY A 8 -18.81 -8.29 -8.90
CA GLY A 8 -18.67 -7.53 -7.66
C GLY A 8 -17.23 -7.52 -7.13
N PRO A 9 -16.94 -6.65 -6.15
CA PRO A 9 -15.60 -6.52 -5.55
C PRO A 9 -15.08 -7.89 -5.09
N ALA A 10 -13.80 -8.17 -5.40
CA ALA A 10 -13.14 -9.40 -4.98
C ALA A 10 -13.16 -9.51 -3.44
N ALA A 11 -13.50 -10.69 -2.92
CA ALA A 11 -13.68 -10.90 -1.48
C ALA A 11 -12.34 -10.83 -0.73
N ALA A 12 -12.37 -10.23 0.47
CA ALA A 12 -11.27 -9.95 1.42
C ALA A 12 -10.50 -11.18 1.97
N ASP A 13 -10.53 -12.31 1.28
CA ASP A 13 -10.04 -13.63 1.72
C ASP A 13 -8.96 -14.21 0.76
N THR A 14 -8.39 -13.40 -0.14
CA THR A 14 -7.36 -13.88 -1.07
C THR A 14 -5.94 -13.73 -0.58
N CYS A 15 -5.73 -13.06 0.54
CA CYS A 15 -4.41 -12.86 1.09
C CYS A 15 -4.11 -13.87 2.23
N PRO A 16 -2.97 -14.60 2.16
CA PRO A 16 -2.60 -15.62 3.13
C PRO A 16 -2.08 -15.04 4.46
N THR A 17 -2.08 -13.71 4.62
CA THR A 17 -1.56 -13.00 5.79
C THR A 17 -2.70 -12.74 6.79
N PRO A 18 -2.63 -13.19 8.05
CA PRO A 18 -3.68 -12.88 9.02
C PRO A 18 -3.91 -11.37 9.21
N GLY A 19 -5.15 -10.92 8.96
CA GLY A 19 -5.58 -9.52 9.15
C GLY A 19 -5.22 -8.58 8.00
N CYS A 20 -4.86 -9.09 6.83
CA CYS A 20 -4.66 -8.28 5.64
C CYS A 20 -5.97 -7.77 5.02
N GLY A 21 -5.88 -6.85 4.08
CA GLY A 21 -7.05 -6.39 3.31
C GLY A 21 -7.25 -4.87 3.20
N GLY A 22 -6.22 -4.06 3.42
CA GLY A 22 -6.41 -2.60 3.48
C GLY A 22 -6.59 -1.96 2.10
N GLU A 23 -7.33 -0.86 2.07
CA GLU A 23 -7.55 -0.04 0.88
C GLU A 23 -6.53 1.12 0.84
N VAL A 24 -5.98 1.45 -0.34
CA VAL A 24 -4.93 2.46 -0.52
C VAL A 24 -5.14 3.33 -1.75
N ASP A 25 -5.41 4.61 -1.52
CA ASP A 25 -5.51 5.62 -2.56
C ASP A 25 -4.24 6.46 -2.66
N ASN A 26 -3.75 6.66 -3.88
CA ASN A 26 -2.68 7.59 -4.18
C ASN A 26 -3.23 8.93 -4.69
N ASN A 27 -3.59 9.84 -3.78
CA ASN A 27 -4.02 11.20 -4.12
C ASN A 27 -2.85 12.17 -4.36
N THR A 28 -1.62 11.66 -4.42
CA THR A 28 -0.42 12.48 -4.64
C THR A 28 -0.17 12.69 -6.13
N ASN A 29 0.81 13.53 -6.43
CA ASN A 29 1.38 13.71 -7.78
C ASN A 29 2.61 12.82 -8.04
N ALA A 30 2.94 11.89 -7.14
CA ALA A 30 4.11 11.02 -7.22
C ALA A 30 3.72 9.54 -7.29
N TYR A 31 4.64 8.70 -7.76
CA TYR A 31 4.48 7.25 -7.62
C TYR A 31 4.74 6.84 -6.17
N VAL A 32 3.82 6.09 -5.58
CA VAL A 32 3.96 5.50 -4.23
C VAL A 32 3.97 4.00 -4.34
N SER A 33 4.62 3.31 -3.39
CA SER A 33 4.69 1.85 -3.43
C SER A 33 3.86 1.23 -2.32
N ILE A 34 3.19 0.14 -2.68
CA ILE A 34 2.42 -0.71 -1.77
C ILE A 34 2.89 -2.17 -1.90
N SER A 35 2.55 -2.99 -0.92
CA SER A 35 2.92 -4.41 -0.83
C SER A 35 1.68 -5.23 -0.50
N ASN A 36 1.55 -6.42 -1.09
CA ASN A 36 0.58 -7.45 -0.71
C ASN A 36 1.24 -8.58 0.09
N CYS A 37 2.32 -8.26 0.80
CA CYS A 37 2.88 -9.13 1.81
C CYS A 37 3.33 -8.34 3.02
N TRP A 38 3.14 -8.97 4.18
CA TRP A 38 3.72 -8.62 5.46
C TRP A 38 3.90 -9.90 6.26
N ALA A 39 5.04 -10.09 6.94
CA ALA A 39 5.16 -11.18 7.90
C ALA A 39 4.80 -10.68 9.30
N ASP A 40 4.04 -11.44 10.08
CA ASP A 40 3.60 -11.02 11.42
C ASP A 40 4.77 -10.70 12.38
N SER A 41 5.97 -11.23 12.10
CA SER A 41 7.19 -10.91 12.85
C SER A 41 7.77 -9.52 12.59
N TYR A 42 7.32 -8.78 11.56
CA TYR A 42 7.86 -7.45 11.20
C TYR A 42 7.33 -6.31 12.09
N GLY A 43 6.49 -6.60 13.09
CA GLY A 43 5.82 -5.57 13.88
C GLY A 43 4.92 -4.68 13.01
N THR A 44 4.76 -3.40 13.37
CA THR A 44 3.96 -2.43 12.61
C THR A 44 4.76 -1.67 11.55
N TRP A 45 6.08 -1.58 11.72
CA TRP A 45 6.97 -0.76 10.89
C TRP A 45 8.24 -1.53 10.56
N GLU A 46 8.68 -1.45 9.31
CA GLU A 46 9.89 -2.14 8.83
C GLU A 46 10.73 -1.18 7.96
N ASN A 47 12.02 -1.04 8.29
CA ASN A 47 12.92 -0.16 7.52
C ASN A 47 13.44 -0.87 6.26
N GLY A 48 13.70 -0.08 5.22
CA GLY A 48 14.37 -0.54 4.01
C GLY A 48 13.56 -0.34 2.74
N ASP A 49 14.21 -0.57 1.61
CA ASP A 49 13.61 -0.36 0.30
C ASP A 49 12.59 -1.44 -0.10
N ASN A 50 12.71 -2.64 0.47
CA ASN A 50 11.88 -3.80 0.18
C ASN A 50 11.61 -4.57 1.47
N LEU A 51 10.45 -5.21 1.53
CA LEU A 51 10.15 -6.17 2.58
C LEU A 51 10.83 -7.50 2.23
N PRO A 52 11.33 -8.28 3.22
CA PRO A 52 11.97 -9.57 2.94
C PRO A 52 11.03 -10.56 2.24
N CYS A 53 9.72 -10.43 2.47
CA CYS A 53 8.69 -11.24 1.81
C CYS A 53 8.60 -11.01 0.29
N HIS A 54 9.17 -9.94 -0.27
CA HIS A 54 9.25 -9.73 -1.73
C HIS A 54 10.16 -10.73 -2.44
N GLY A 55 11.01 -11.44 -1.69
CA GLY A 55 11.94 -12.45 -2.22
C GLY A 55 13.22 -11.86 -2.82
N ASN A 56 14.05 -12.76 -3.36
CA ASN A 56 15.28 -12.42 -4.07
C ASN A 56 15.32 -13.19 -5.42
N PRO A 57 15.21 -12.51 -6.58
CA PRO A 57 15.08 -11.06 -6.74
C PRO A 57 13.73 -10.54 -6.21
N VAL A 58 13.67 -9.24 -5.92
CA VAL A 58 12.45 -8.55 -5.47
C VAL A 58 11.36 -8.70 -6.54
N ARG A 59 10.21 -9.24 -6.14
CA ARG A 59 9.03 -9.34 -7.00
C ARG A 59 8.35 -7.97 -7.11
N VAL A 60 8.18 -7.51 -8.35
CA VAL A 60 7.50 -6.25 -8.68
C VAL A 60 6.41 -6.49 -9.72
N GLY A 61 5.21 -5.99 -9.47
CA GLY A 61 4.06 -6.12 -10.38
C GLY A 61 2.88 -6.84 -9.72
N ASN A 62 1.84 -7.14 -10.50
CA ASN A 62 0.57 -7.70 -10.04
C ASN A 62 0.65 -9.21 -9.73
N PHE A 63 1.45 -9.58 -8.73
CA PHE A 63 1.71 -10.95 -8.30
C PHE A 63 1.63 -11.08 -6.78
N GLU A 64 1.55 -12.30 -6.25
CA GLU A 64 1.64 -12.55 -4.81
C GLU A 64 3.05 -12.31 -4.28
N LYS A 65 3.11 -11.77 -3.06
CA LYS A 65 4.35 -11.46 -2.35
C LYS A 65 5.23 -10.51 -3.15
N ALA A 66 4.64 -9.44 -3.62
CA ALA A 66 5.28 -8.45 -4.48
C ALA A 66 5.03 -7.04 -3.95
N ARG A 67 5.79 -6.09 -4.48
CA ARG A 67 5.42 -4.67 -4.42
C ARG A 67 4.90 -4.19 -5.77
N VAL A 68 4.04 -3.18 -5.75
CA VAL A 68 3.66 -2.43 -6.94
C VAL A 68 3.82 -0.94 -6.70
N TRP A 69 3.86 -0.19 -7.79
CA TRP A 69 3.84 1.27 -7.77
C TRP A 69 2.46 1.73 -8.19
N LEU A 70 1.77 2.46 -7.30
CA LEU A 70 0.56 3.18 -7.65
C LEU A 70 0.97 4.48 -8.33
N SER A 71 0.47 4.70 -9.54
CA SER A 71 0.63 5.99 -10.24
C SER A 71 -0.21 7.07 -9.54
N PRO A 72 0.07 8.36 -9.79
CA PRO A 72 -0.78 9.45 -9.32
C PRO A 72 -2.25 9.25 -9.67
N GLY A 73 -3.14 9.40 -8.69
CA GLY A 73 -4.59 9.23 -8.83
C GLY A 73 -5.07 7.77 -8.93
N GLN A 74 -4.19 6.79 -8.78
CA GLN A 74 -4.57 5.37 -8.78
C GLN A 74 -4.88 4.86 -7.37
N ARG A 75 -5.73 3.85 -7.35
CA ARG A 75 -6.07 3.03 -6.20
C ARG A 75 -5.51 1.61 -6.36
N GLU A 76 -5.35 0.89 -5.25
CA GLU A 76 -4.83 -0.49 -5.19
C GLU A 76 -5.64 -1.49 -6.01
N ASP A 77 -6.95 -1.30 -6.10
CA ASP A 77 -7.90 -2.19 -6.77
C ASP A 77 -7.66 -2.31 -8.30
N ASN A 78 -6.91 -1.39 -8.90
CA ASN A 78 -6.38 -1.52 -10.26
C ASN A 78 -5.44 -2.73 -10.43
N TYR A 79 -4.93 -3.28 -9.33
CA TYR A 79 -4.04 -4.44 -9.30
C TYR A 79 -4.72 -5.57 -8.53
N SER A 80 -5.24 -6.56 -9.26
CA SER A 80 -6.05 -7.66 -8.70
C SER A 80 -5.40 -8.43 -7.54
N LYS A 81 -4.07 -8.45 -7.42
CA LYS A 81 -3.33 -9.10 -6.32
C LYS A 81 -3.06 -8.17 -5.14
N PHE A 82 -3.43 -6.89 -5.23
CA PHE A 82 -3.29 -5.87 -4.19
C PHE A 82 -4.65 -5.38 -3.67
N TYR A 83 -5.73 -6.04 -4.05
CA TYR A 83 -7.03 -5.84 -3.43
C TYR A 83 -6.94 -6.00 -1.90
N ASP A 84 -6.04 -6.90 -1.45
CA ASP A 84 -5.65 -7.05 -0.06
C ASP A 84 -4.27 -6.41 0.20
N THR A 85 -4.19 -5.08 0.21
CA THR A 85 -2.90 -4.42 0.48
C THR A 85 -2.51 -4.64 1.94
N ASP A 86 -1.26 -5.07 2.13
CA ASP A 86 -0.67 -5.44 3.41
C ASP A 86 0.20 -4.34 4.00
N ALA A 87 0.80 -3.52 3.14
CA ALA A 87 1.64 -2.43 3.59
C ALA A 87 1.78 -1.30 2.57
N VAL A 88 2.03 -0.12 3.12
CA VAL A 88 2.34 1.10 2.37
C VAL A 88 3.80 1.51 2.63
N ARG A 89 4.48 2.03 1.60
CA ARG A 89 5.86 2.52 1.71
C ARG A 89 5.91 4.04 1.78
N PHE A 90 6.61 4.54 2.78
CA PHE A 90 7.02 5.93 2.86
C PHE A 90 8.40 6.09 2.21
N PRO A 91 8.51 6.84 1.10
CA PRO A 91 9.74 6.93 0.32
C PRO A 91 10.87 7.61 1.09
N LYS A 92 12.10 7.15 0.85
CA LYS A 92 13.33 7.78 1.36
C LYS A 92 13.44 9.22 0.89
N ASP A 93 14.12 10.04 1.67
CA ASP A 93 14.41 11.45 1.38
C ASP A 93 13.19 12.36 1.14
N CYS A 94 11.99 11.90 1.51
CA CYS A 94 10.75 12.62 1.30
C CYS A 94 9.97 12.82 2.61
N LYS A 95 9.13 13.85 2.66
CA LYS A 95 8.06 13.98 3.65
C LYS A 95 6.73 13.60 3.01
N THR A 96 6.02 12.66 3.62
CA THR A 96 4.74 12.16 3.13
C THR A 96 3.63 12.57 4.09
N TYR A 97 2.54 13.10 3.55
CA TYR A 97 1.32 13.44 4.26
C TYR A 97 0.23 12.44 3.89
N TYR A 98 -0.52 11.99 4.87
CA TYR A 98 -1.52 10.95 4.70
C TYR A 98 -2.62 11.05 5.75
N HIS A 99 -3.71 10.32 5.53
CA HIS A 99 -4.76 10.13 6.52
C HIS A 99 -5.39 8.74 6.40
N TRP A 100 -6.11 8.36 7.45
CA TRP A 100 -7.00 7.20 7.43
C TRP A 100 -8.43 7.65 7.15
N TRP A 101 -9.28 6.76 6.65
CA TRP A 101 -10.71 7.05 6.52
C TRP A 101 -11.30 7.54 7.86
N GLY A 102 -12.08 8.61 7.78
CA GLY A 102 -12.71 9.27 8.92
C GLY A 102 -11.83 10.37 9.54
N GLN A 103 -10.61 10.55 9.04
CA GLN A 103 -9.71 11.64 9.44
C GLN A 103 -9.68 12.76 8.39
N SER A 104 -9.27 13.95 8.81
CA SER A 104 -9.05 15.06 7.89
C SER A 104 -7.85 14.79 6.97
N ARG A 105 -7.89 15.33 5.76
CA ARG A 105 -6.75 15.30 4.82
C ARG A 105 -5.47 15.83 5.49
N GLU A 106 -4.34 15.19 5.22
CA GLU A 106 -3.01 15.50 5.80
C GLU A 106 -2.97 15.45 7.34
N ALA A 107 -3.89 14.73 8.00
CA ALA A 107 -3.92 14.59 9.46
C ALA A 107 -2.63 13.98 10.04
N LYS A 108 -1.90 13.21 9.23
CA LYS A 108 -0.65 12.57 9.62
C LYS A 108 0.46 12.90 8.63
N SER A 109 1.70 12.81 9.10
CA SER A 109 2.87 12.90 8.25
C SER A 109 3.97 11.96 8.71
N GLU A 110 4.74 11.44 7.77
CA GLU A 110 5.97 10.67 8.00
C GLU A 110 7.13 11.39 7.29
N ASP A 111 8.19 11.71 8.04
CA ASP A 111 9.33 12.49 7.54
C ASP A 111 10.59 11.62 7.42
N ARG A 112 10.89 11.25 6.18
CA ARG A 112 12.02 10.41 5.78
C ARG A 112 13.13 11.22 5.10
N ARG A 113 13.12 12.55 5.19
CA ARG A 113 14.23 13.37 4.67
C ARG A 113 15.54 13.03 5.38
N GLY A 114 16.55 12.62 4.61
CA GLY A 114 17.84 12.15 5.15
C GLY A 114 17.79 10.78 5.82
N LYS A 115 16.76 9.97 5.53
CA LYS A 115 16.56 8.63 6.09
C LYS A 115 16.15 7.65 4.98
N ASP A 116 16.40 6.37 5.22
CA ASP A 116 15.92 5.30 4.36
C ASP A 116 14.39 5.26 4.27
N ALA A 117 13.86 4.53 3.29
CA ALA A 117 12.43 4.27 3.22
C ALA A 117 11.97 3.40 4.40
N ILE A 118 10.69 3.49 4.70
CA ILE A 118 10.07 2.66 5.73
C ILE A 118 8.71 2.17 5.24
N TRP A 119 8.38 0.94 5.59
CA TRP A 119 7.09 0.32 5.32
C TRP A 119 6.25 0.29 6.59
N ARG A 120 4.94 0.38 6.43
CA ARG A 120 3.97 0.27 7.52
C ARG A 120 2.92 -0.78 7.17
N LYS A 121 2.67 -1.70 8.12
CA LYS A 121 1.54 -2.65 8.03
C LYS A 121 0.22 -1.88 7.99
N ILE A 122 -0.68 -2.31 7.10
CA ILE A 122 -2.10 -1.93 7.11
C ILE A 122 -2.93 -3.22 7.20
N THR A 123 -4.20 -3.09 7.55
CA THR A 123 -5.12 -4.22 7.78
C THR A 123 -6.44 -4.01 7.04
N SER A 124 -7.29 -5.03 6.98
CA SER A 124 -8.64 -4.91 6.37
C SER A 124 -9.56 -3.87 6.99
N ALA A 125 -9.27 -3.41 8.20
CA ALA A 125 -10.01 -2.31 8.81
C ALA A 125 -9.54 -0.94 8.31
N ASP A 126 -8.43 -0.88 7.59
CA ASP A 126 -7.77 0.35 7.21
C ASP A 126 -8.11 0.76 5.77
N HIS A 127 -8.43 2.04 5.62
CA HIS A 127 -8.42 2.72 4.34
C HIS A 127 -7.46 3.90 4.42
N PHE A 128 -6.36 3.80 3.69
CA PHE A 128 -5.22 4.71 3.72
C PHE A 128 -5.21 5.61 2.49
N TYR A 129 -4.95 6.90 2.71
CA TYR A 129 -4.85 7.87 1.63
C TYR A 129 -3.49 8.54 1.67
N PHE A 130 -2.70 8.40 0.61
CA PHE A 130 -1.54 9.28 0.40
C PHE A 130 -2.04 10.63 -0.12
N ASP A 131 -1.86 11.69 0.65
CA ASP A 131 -2.41 13.02 0.32
C ASP A 131 -1.45 13.89 -0.47
N ARG A 132 -0.16 13.83 -0.09
CA ARG A 132 0.91 14.62 -0.67
C ARG A 132 2.28 14.03 -0.32
N VAL A 133 3.22 14.08 -1.26
CA VAL A 133 4.62 13.73 -1.05
C VAL A 133 5.49 14.91 -1.46
N VAL A 134 6.48 15.26 -0.63
CA VAL A 134 7.44 16.33 -0.89
C VAL A 134 8.85 15.76 -0.74
N CYS A 135 9.57 15.74 -1.85
CA CYS A 135 10.99 15.48 -1.98
C CYS A 135 11.57 16.69 -2.75
#